data_AF-A0A0Q4BI38-F1
#
_entry.id   AF-A0A0Q4BI38-F1
#
_cell.length_a   1.000
_cell.length_b   1.000
_cell.length_c   1.000
_cell.angle_alpha   90.00
_cell.angle_beta   90.00
_cell.angle_gamma   90.00
#
_symmetry.space_group_name_H-M   'P 1'
#
loop_
_entity.id
_entity.type
_entity.pdbx_description
1 polymer ?
#
loop_
_entity_poly.entity_id
_entity_poly.type
_entity_poly.pdbx_seq_one_letter_code
_entity_poly.pdbx_strand_id
1 'polypeptide(L)'
;MTLGVEMASGKQRFAALLGGRGSAIYDRPLLETKDWIVAPTLGAIVPGWLLIIPRRAAPNCREWSTSSGMSPLGAVKEVAGHLGLSMDEVIWFEHGPASMGTPVGCGLDYAHLHMIIRPRFNFADFAAGARAQADLIWSECEATDAYARSGTRSFYIAGSGDVAIVAKDVEAGGSQFFRRIAASLIGNGEVWNYRHHPHTENIEGTIEMFRHLESAG
;
A
#
# COMPACT_ATOMS: atom_id res chain seq x y z
N MET A 1 -14.76 17.59 -24.99
CA MET A 1 -13.34 18.00 -24.83
C MET A 1 -12.85 17.32 -23.57
N THR A 2 -12.24 16.15 -23.69
CA THR A 2 -11.83 15.34 -22.54
C THR A 2 -10.55 15.97 -22.00
N LEU A 3 -10.64 16.64 -20.85
CA LEU A 3 -9.47 17.07 -20.09
C LEU A 3 -8.76 15.80 -19.61
N GLY A 4 -7.77 15.35 -20.37
CA GLY A 4 -6.83 14.35 -19.92
C GLY A 4 -6.09 14.94 -18.72
N VAL A 5 -6.32 14.40 -17.54
CA VAL A 5 -5.50 14.70 -16.37
C VAL A 5 -4.11 14.19 -16.70
N GLU A 6 -3.19 15.09 -17.00
CA GLU A 6 -1.78 14.77 -17.14
C GLU A 6 -1.29 14.30 -15.77
N MET A 7 -1.23 12.98 -15.59
CA MET A 7 -0.79 12.38 -14.34
C MET A 7 0.67 12.76 -14.12
N ALA A 8 0.92 13.59 -13.10
CA ALA A 8 2.28 13.86 -12.65
C ALA A 8 3.02 12.54 -12.42
N SER A 9 4.31 12.50 -12.76
CA SER A 9 5.13 11.31 -12.49
C SER A 9 5.01 10.92 -11.02
N GLY A 10 5.06 9.62 -10.69
CA GLY A 10 4.91 9.16 -9.31
C GLY A 10 5.79 9.92 -8.32
N LYS A 11 7.05 10.20 -8.72
CA LYS A 11 8.03 11.00 -7.95
C LYS A 11 7.53 12.42 -7.67
N GLN A 12 6.97 13.10 -8.66
CA GLN A 12 6.40 14.44 -8.48
C GLN A 12 5.18 14.42 -7.55
N ARG A 13 4.35 13.37 -7.64
CA ARG A 13 3.19 13.20 -6.76
C ARG A 13 3.62 13.07 -5.30
N PHE A 14 4.54 12.15 -4.99
CA PHE A 14 5.00 11.95 -3.62
C PHE A 14 5.68 13.20 -3.07
N ALA A 15 6.48 13.91 -3.89
CA ALA A 15 7.06 15.19 -3.50
C ALA A 15 6.00 16.25 -3.19
N ALA A 16 4.94 16.35 -4.00
CA ALA A 16 3.83 17.27 -3.75
C ALA A 16 3.05 16.91 -2.48
N LEU A 17 2.81 15.62 -2.25
CA LEU A 17 2.09 15.10 -1.10
C LEU A 17 2.88 15.35 0.19
N LEU A 18 4.18 15.03 0.21
CA LEU A 18 5.08 15.26 1.35
C LEU A 18 5.33 16.76 1.62
N GLY A 19 5.25 17.58 0.59
CA GLY A 19 5.42 19.03 0.67
C GLY A 19 4.13 19.82 0.92
N GLY A 20 2.98 19.17 1.04
CA GLY A 20 1.68 19.82 1.24
C GLY A 20 1.20 20.67 0.06
N ARG A 21 1.65 20.36 -1.17
CA ARG A 21 1.35 21.12 -2.41
C ARG A 21 0.36 20.42 -3.33
N GLY A 22 -0.19 19.29 -2.91
CA GLY A 22 -1.17 18.53 -3.67
C GLY A 22 -2.52 19.25 -3.80
N SER A 23 -3.02 19.39 -5.02
CA SER A 23 -4.32 20.01 -5.28
C SER A 23 -5.47 18.99 -5.26
N ALA A 24 -5.20 17.75 -5.67
CA ALA A 24 -6.19 16.68 -5.73
C ALA A 24 -6.55 16.14 -4.34
N ILE A 25 -7.75 15.59 -4.19
CA ILE A 25 -8.26 15.06 -2.91
C ILE A 25 -7.40 13.90 -2.37
N TYR A 26 -6.76 13.12 -3.25
CA TYR A 26 -5.86 12.02 -2.91
C TYR A 26 -4.39 12.45 -2.74
N ASP A 27 -4.08 13.74 -2.88
CA ASP A 27 -2.76 14.32 -2.63
C ASP A 27 -2.74 15.16 -1.35
N ARG A 28 -3.74 14.98 -0.49
CA ARG A 28 -3.83 15.60 0.84
C ARG A 28 -3.65 14.52 1.91
N PRO A 29 -2.68 14.67 2.81
CA PRO A 29 -2.57 13.78 3.96
C PRO A 29 -3.85 13.78 4.80
N LEU A 30 -4.24 12.60 5.27
CA LEU A 30 -5.31 12.40 6.26
C LEU A 30 -4.75 12.39 7.68
N LEU A 31 -3.51 11.91 7.83
CA LEU A 31 -2.76 11.89 9.08
C LEU A 31 -1.30 12.19 8.78
N GLU A 32 -0.67 12.96 9.66
CA GLU A 32 0.72 13.35 9.51
C GLU A 32 1.47 13.21 10.83
N THR A 33 2.65 12.59 10.74
CA THR A 33 3.64 12.59 11.82
C THR A 33 4.93 13.25 11.34
N LYS A 34 5.92 13.31 12.22
CA LYS A 34 7.27 13.75 11.84
C LYS A 34 8.01 12.75 10.93
N ASP A 35 7.58 11.48 10.90
CA ASP A 35 8.32 10.39 10.24
C ASP A 35 7.62 9.87 8.98
N TRP A 36 6.29 9.97 8.92
CA TRP A 36 5.48 9.47 7.82
C TRP A 36 4.15 10.23 7.72
N ILE A 37 3.43 10.00 6.63
CA ILE A 37 2.09 10.52 6.39
C ILE A 37 1.18 9.41 5.86
N VAL A 38 -0.13 9.61 6.02
CA VAL A 38 -1.18 8.74 5.47
C VAL A 38 -1.97 9.50 4.44
N ALA A 39 -2.24 8.91 3.29
CA ALA A 39 -3.08 9.50 2.25
C ALA A 39 -3.91 8.44 1.51
N PRO A 40 -5.00 8.82 0.83
CA PRO A 40 -5.73 7.90 -0.03
C PRO A 40 -4.87 7.36 -1.18
N THR A 41 -5.15 6.12 -1.58
CA THR A 41 -4.50 5.51 -2.74
C THR A 41 -5.19 5.97 -4.02
N LEU A 42 -4.43 6.55 -4.96
CA LEU A 42 -4.93 6.80 -6.30
C LEU A 42 -5.24 5.46 -7.01
N GLY A 43 -6.44 5.32 -7.56
CA GLY A 43 -6.91 4.05 -8.10
C GLY A 43 -7.28 3.04 -7.02
N ALA A 44 -7.66 3.44 -5.81
CA ALA A 44 -8.16 2.50 -4.81
C ALA A 44 -9.26 1.59 -5.40
N ILE A 45 -9.05 0.27 -5.40
CA ILE A 45 -10.05 -0.68 -5.97
C ILE A 45 -11.23 -0.89 -5.02
N VAL A 46 -10.99 -0.68 -3.73
CA VAL A 46 -11.99 -0.68 -2.67
C VAL A 46 -11.85 0.57 -1.81
N PRO A 47 -12.94 1.06 -1.18
CA PRO A 47 -12.85 2.06 -0.13
C PRO A 47 -11.99 1.57 1.04
N GLY A 48 -11.38 2.49 1.77
CA GLY A 48 -10.48 2.18 2.89
C GLY A 48 -9.04 1.92 2.47
N TRP A 49 -8.67 2.17 1.21
CA TRP A 49 -7.31 1.90 0.72
C TRP A 49 -6.38 3.11 0.87
N LEU A 50 -5.49 3.03 1.84
CA LEU A 50 -4.55 4.04 2.26
C LEU A 50 -3.11 3.72 1.80
N LEU A 51 -2.31 4.77 1.70
CA LEU A 51 -0.86 4.72 1.61
C LEU A 51 -0.27 5.27 2.90
N ILE A 52 0.69 4.56 3.48
CA ILE A 52 1.60 5.10 4.50
C ILE A 52 2.93 5.40 3.80
N ILE A 53 3.32 6.67 3.78
CA ILE A 53 4.47 7.16 3.01
C ILE A 53 5.49 7.76 4.00
N PRO A 54 6.70 7.18 4.09
CA PRO A 54 7.79 7.76 4.86
C PRO A 54 8.20 9.15 4.38
N ARG A 55 8.53 10.06 5.30
CA ARG A 55 9.13 11.36 4.94
C ARG A 55 10.58 11.24 4.49
N ARG A 56 11.29 10.23 5.00
CA ARG A 56 12.63 9.91 4.52
C ARG A 56 12.54 9.05 3.27
N ALA A 57 13.17 9.52 2.19
CA ALA A 57 13.26 8.77 0.96
C ALA A 57 14.05 7.47 1.15
N ALA A 58 13.47 6.37 0.70
CA ALA A 58 14.08 5.05 0.60
C ALA A 58 13.37 4.28 -0.52
N PRO A 59 14.00 3.30 -1.18
CA PRO A 59 13.38 2.58 -2.30
C PRO A 59 12.25 1.62 -1.89
N ASN A 60 12.28 1.13 -0.65
CA ASN A 60 11.30 0.21 -0.06
C ASN A 60 11.31 0.36 1.47
N CYS A 61 10.32 -0.22 2.17
CA CYS A 61 10.16 -0.07 3.60
C CYS A 61 11.23 -0.81 4.43
N ARG A 62 11.91 -1.82 3.87
CA ARG A 62 13.08 -2.44 4.52
C ARG A 62 14.24 -1.44 4.63
N GLU A 63 14.56 -0.75 3.53
CA GLU A 63 15.63 0.25 3.50
C GLU A 63 15.25 1.51 4.32
N TRP A 64 13.98 1.90 4.30
CA TRP A 64 13.48 2.94 5.20
C TRP A 64 13.67 2.54 6.66
N SER A 65 13.28 1.32 7.04
CA SER A 65 13.42 0.83 8.41
C SER A 65 14.87 0.83 8.86
N THR A 66 15.77 0.29 8.03
CA THR A 66 17.21 0.23 8.31
C THR A 66 17.80 1.63 8.50
N SER A 67 17.44 2.58 7.64
CA SER A 67 18.01 3.92 7.68
C SER A 67 17.41 4.85 8.75
N SER A 68 16.18 4.58 9.21
CA SER A 68 15.46 5.43 10.18
C SER A 68 15.33 4.86 11.58
N GLY A 69 15.50 3.54 11.74
CA GLY A 69 15.19 2.84 12.98
C GLY A 69 13.68 2.65 13.22
N MET A 70 12.83 3.09 12.30
CA MET A 70 11.38 2.93 12.38
C MET A 70 10.94 1.54 11.93
N SER A 71 9.89 1.01 12.55
CA SER A 71 9.29 -0.26 12.12
C SER A 71 8.17 0.00 11.12
N PRO A 72 8.17 -0.61 9.92
CA PRO A 72 7.06 -0.46 8.98
C PRO A 72 5.76 -1.02 9.54
N LEU A 73 5.81 -2.17 10.23
CA LEU A 73 4.66 -2.71 10.95
C LEU A 73 4.26 -1.81 12.13
N GLY A 74 5.22 -1.16 12.78
CA GLY A 74 4.96 -0.12 13.79
C GLY A 74 4.11 1.01 13.25
N ALA A 75 4.43 1.53 12.05
CA ALA A 75 3.62 2.56 11.41
C ALA A 75 2.20 2.07 11.08
N VAL A 76 2.02 0.83 10.61
CA VAL A 76 0.68 0.24 10.41
C VAL A 76 -0.10 0.18 11.74
N LYS A 77 0.56 -0.29 12.81
CA LYS A 77 -0.04 -0.38 14.16
C LYS A 77 -0.43 1.00 14.69
N GLU A 78 0.40 2.01 14.49
CA GLU A 78 0.10 3.40 14.89
C GLU A 78 -1.12 3.95 14.13
N VAL A 79 -1.21 3.72 12.82
CA VAL A 79 -2.37 4.15 12.01
C VAL A 79 -3.64 3.38 12.42
N ALA A 80 -3.55 2.07 12.61
CA ALA A 80 -4.68 1.26 13.07
C ALA A 80 -5.17 1.73 14.47
N GLY A 81 -4.25 1.95 15.40
CA GLY A 81 -4.55 2.47 16.74
C GLY A 81 -5.18 3.85 16.73
N HIS A 82 -4.71 4.77 15.87
CA HIS A 82 -5.33 6.09 15.67
C HIS A 82 -6.78 5.99 15.20
N LEU A 83 -7.10 4.96 14.42
CA LEU A 83 -8.44 4.72 13.88
C LEU A 83 -9.31 3.82 14.78
N GLY A 84 -8.81 3.42 15.95
CA GLY A 84 -9.52 2.49 16.84
C GLY A 84 -9.72 1.09 16.24
N LEU A 85 -8.85 0.67 15.32
CA LEU A 85 -8.92 -0.61 14.63
C LEU A 85 -7.94 -1.61 15.25
N SER A 86 -8.35 -2.88 15.29
CA SER A 86 -7.43 -3.99 15.54
C SER A 86 -6.63 -4.33 14.28
N MET A 87 -5.48 -5.01 14.46
CA MET A 87 -4.64 -5.42 13.32
C MET A 87 -5.30 -6.48 12.42
N ASP A 88 -6.31 -7.20 12.91
CA ASP A 88 -7.09 -8.18 12.13
C ASP A 88 -8.13 -7.52 11.22
N GLU A 89 -8.46 -6.26 11.45
CA GLU A 89 -9.36 -5.46 10.59
C GLU A 89 -8.61 -4.80 9.42
N VAL A 90 -7.32 -5.09 9.26
CA VAL A 90 -6.42 -4.41 8.34
C VAL A 90 -5.62 -5.42 7.53
N ILE A 91 -5.64 -5.26 6.20
CA ILE A 91 -4.68 -5.92 5.31
C ILE A 91 -3.65 -4.90 4.87
N TRP A 92 -2.37 -5.16 5.14
CA TRP A 92 -1.26 -4.31 4.72
C TRP A 92 -0.35 -5.07 3.75
N PHE A 93 0.27 -4.35 2.81
CA PHE A 93 1.20 -4.97 1.84
C PHE A 93 2.14 -3.96 1.19
N GLU A 94 3.24 -4.47 0.64
CA GLU A 94 4.22 -3.72 -0.14
C GLU A 94 4.74 -4.56 -1.31
N HIS A 95 5.06 -3.87 -2.42
CA HIS A 95 5.94 -4.36 -3.46
C HIS A 95 7.32 -3.66 -3.37
N GLY A 96 8.30 -4.31 -2.74
CA GLY A 96 9.59 -3.70 -2.47
C GLY A 96 10.62 -4.03 -3.57
N PRO A 97 11.03 -3.06 -4.41
CA PRO A 97 12.08 -3.32 -5.40
C PRO A 97 13.46 -3.49 -4.73
N ALA A 98 14.30 -4.40 -5.24
CA ALA A 98 15.72 -4.48 -4.83
C ALA A 98 16.55 -3.31 -5.38
N SER A 99 16.17 -2.77 -6.52
CA SER A 99 16.87 -1.70 -7.20
C SER A 99 15.90 -0.70 -7.82
N MET A 100 16.34 0.56 -7.92
CA MET A 100 15.55 1.62 -8.53
C MET A 100 15.34 1.38 -10.04
N GLY A 101 14.25 1.91 -10.58
CA GLY A 101 13.93 1.85 -12.00
C GLY A 101 13.41 0.48 -12.46
N THR A 102 13.08 -0.42 -11.54
CA THR A 102 12.52 -1.73 -11.86
C THR A 102 10.98 -1.67 -12.01
N PRO A 103 10.36 -2.62 -12.73
CA PRO A 103 8.91 -2.73 -12.81
C PRO A 103 8.22 -2.88 -11.44
N VAL A 104 8.93 -3.39 -10.44
CA VAL A 104 8.46 -3.51 -9.05
C VAL A 104 8.38 -2.13 -8.38
N GLY A 105 9.29 -1.20 -8.69
CA GLY A 105 9.36 0.14 -8.10
C GLY A 105 8.34 1.16 -8.62
N CYS A 106 7.40 0.73 -9.48
CA CYS A 106 6.30 1.52 -10.06
C CYS A 106 6.69 2.85 -10.75
N GLY A 107 7.98 3.05 -11.07
CA GLY A 107 8.53 4.31 -11.59
C GLY A 107 8.66 5.43 -10.55
N LEU A 108 8.37 5.14 -9.28
CA LEU A 108 8.50 6.05 -8.15
C LEU A 108 9.76 5.77 -7.34
N ASP A 109 10.13 4.49 -7.17
CA ASP A 109 11.28 4.06 -6.37
C ASP A 109 11.31 4.71 -4.97
N TYR A 110 10.14 4.74 -4.32
CA TYR A 110 9.95 5.38 -3.03
C TYR A 110 9.10 4.45 -2.15
N ALA A 111 9.54 4.21 -0.92
CA ALA A 111 8.89 3.34 0.04
C ALA A 111 7.44 3.77 0.29
N HIS A 112 6.52 2.83 0.24
CA HIS A 112 5.14 3.06 0.65
C HIS A 112 4.49 1.74 1.03
N LEU A 113 3.74 1.76 2.14
CA LEU A 113 2.89 0.66 2.52
C LEU A 113 1.47 0.93 2.04
N HIS A 114 0.88 -0.07 1.42
CA HIS A 114 -0.56 -0.09 1.24
C HIS A 114 -1.21 -0.64 2.50
N MET A 115 -2.35 -0.07 2.86
CA MET A 115 -3.18 -0.52 3.97
C MET A 115 -4.63 -0.45 3.53
N ILE A 116 -5.36 -1.55 3.63
CA ILE A 116 -6.81 -1.62 3.38
C ILE A 116 -7.48 -1.85 4.72
N ILE A 117 -8.26 -0.86 5.18
CA ILE A 117 -9.04 -0.96 6.42
C ILE A 117 -10.41 -1.59 6.13
N ARG A 118 -10.85 -2.50 7.01
CA ARG A 118 -12.12 -3.23 6.93
C ARG A 118 -12.47 -3.71 5.50
N PRO A 119 -11.54 -4.44 4.83
CA PRO A 119 -11.83 -4.99 3.51
C PRO A 119 -13.05 -5.92 3.56
N ARG A 120 -13.81 -5.98 2.45
CA ARG A 120 -14.94 -6.92 2.29
C ARG A 120 -14.49 -8.38 2.03
N PHE A 121 -13.20 -8.64 2.08
CA PHE A 121 -12.58 -9.96 1.97
C PHE A 121 -11.60 -10.11 3.13
N ASN A 122 -11.39 -11.35 3.59
CA ASN A 122 -10.45 -11.63 4.67
C ASN A 122 -9.02 -11.83 4.12
N PHE A 123 -8.04 -11.84 5.01
CA PHE A 123 -6.63 -12.03 4.63
C PHE A 123 -6.34 -13.42 4.06
N ALA A 124 -7.04 -14.47 4.50
CA ALA A 124 -6.83 -15.82 3.99
C ALA A 124 -7.15 -15.92 2.49
N ASP A 125 -8.27 -15.31 2.05
CA ASP A 125 -8.65 -15.22 0.64
C ASP A 125 -7.66 -14.37 -0.17
N PHE A 126 -7.19 -13.26 0.42
CA PHE A 126 -6.15 -12.42 -0.19
C PHE A 126 -4.82 -13.17 -0.39
N ALA A 127 -4.39 -13.91 0.63
CA ALA A 127 -3.18 -14.72 0.58
C ALA A 127 -3.32 -15.89 -0.39
N ALA A 128 -4.48 -16.54 -0.45
CA ALA A 128 -4.78 -17.59 -1.42
C ALA A 128 -4.77 -17.04 -2.86
N GLY A 129 -5.37 -15.88 -3.09
CA GLY A 129 -5.32 -15.17 -4.36
C GLY A 129 -3.89 -14.83 -4.78
N ALA A 130 -3.04 -14.38 -3.86
CA ALA A 130 -1.62 -14.14 -4.13
C ALA A 130 -0.87 -15.39 -4.58
N ARG A 131 -1.09 -16.51 -3.91
CA ARG A 131 -0.47 -17.80 -4.27
C ARG A 131 -0.96 -18.34 -5.62
N ALA A 132 -2.20 -18.06 -5.99
CA ALA A 132 -2.77 -18.48 -7.29
C ALA A 132 -2.40 -17.56 -8.46
N GLN A 133 -2.12 -16.27 -8.20
CA GLN A 133 -1.90 -15.26 -9.23
C GLN A 133 -0.57 -15.42 -9.98
N ALA A 134 0.46 -16.00 -9.34
CA ALA A 134 1.75 -16.25 -9.94
C ALA A 134 2.45 -17.45 -9.28
N ASP A 135 3.22 -18.18 -10.08
CA ASP A 135 4.09 -19.27 -9.61
C ASP A 135 5.33 -18.70 -8.92
N LEU A 136 5.12 -18.25 -7.68
CA LEU A 136 6.14 -17.72 -6.78
C LEU A 136 6.25 -18.62 -5.55
N ILE A 137 7.46 -18.67 -4.98
CA ILE A 137 7.68 -19.36 -3.71
C ILE A 137 7.27 -18.43 -2.57
N TRP A 138 6.12 -18.71 -1.97
CA TRP A 138 5.60 -17.99 -0.81
C TRP A 138 6.03 -18.65 0.50
N SER A 139 6.51 -17.86 1.45
CA SER A 139 6.73 -18.28 2.84
C SER A 139 5.77 -17.54 3.76
N GLU A 140 5.20 -18.26 4.72
CA GLU A 140 4.42 -17.68 5.82
C GLU A 140 5.31 -17.44 7.03
N CYS A 141 5.08 -16.34 7.73
CA CYS A 141 5.81 -15.97 8.94
C CYS A 141 4.99 -15.05 9.84
N GLU A 142 5.51 -14.82 11.04
CA GLU A 142 5.02 -13.74 11.91
C GLU A 142 5.16 -12.39 11.19
N ALA A 143 4.19 -11.50 11.39
CA ALA A 143 4.16 -10.18 10.79
C ALA A 143 5.42 -9.36 11.12
N THR A 144 5.96 -9.54 12.33
CA THR A 144 7.20 -8.88 12.79
C THR A 144 8.44 -9.32 12.02
N ASP A 145 8.43 -10.51 11.42
CA ASP A 145 9.58 -11.08 10.72
C ASP A 145 9.55 -10.82 9.21
N ALA A 146 8.44 -10.31 8.67
CA ALA A 146 8.20 -10.24 7.23
C ALA A 146 9.31 -9.52 6.45
N TYR A 147 9.81 -8.40 6.96
CA TYR A 147 10.89 -7.62 6.36
C TYR A 147 12.27 -8.25 6.53
N ALA A 148 12.48 -9.05 7.59
CA ALA A 148 13.71 -9.81 7.73
C ALA A 148 13.74 -10.96 6.70
N ARG A 149 12.59 -11.57 6.41
CA ARG A 149 12.43 -12.67 5.45
C ARG A 149 12.59 -12.25 3.99
N SER A 150 12.31 -10.99 3.64
CA SER A 150 12.46 -10.50 2.27
C SER A 150 13.91 -10.42 1.81
N GLY A 151 14.85 -10.21 2.73
CA GLY A 151 16.28 -10.12 2.42
C GLY A 151 16.60 -8.92 1.53
N THR A 152 17.51 -9.08 0.57
CA THR A 152 18.00 -8.01 -0.32
C THR A 152 17.43 -8.07 -1.74
N ARG A 153 16.48 -8.98 -1.99
CA ARG A 153 15.85 -9.20 -3.31
C ARG A 153 14.56 -8.39 -3.45
N SER A 154 14.05 -8.24 -4.67
CA SER A 154 12.72 -7.66 -4.85
C SER A 154 11.69 -8.57 -4.20
N PHE A 155 10.70 -8.01 -3.52
CA PHE A 155 9.78 -8.78 -2.72
C PHE A 155 8.34 -8.32 -2.83
N TYR A 156 7.43 -9.25 -2.52
CA TYR A 156 6.07 -8.99 -2.13
C TYR A 156 5.89 -9.39 -0.68
N ILE A 157 5.30 -8.51 0.12
CA ILE A 157 4.86 -8.80 1.48
C ILE A 157 3.39 -8.43 1.59
N ALA A 158 2.58 -9.28 2.22
CA ALA A 158 1.24 -8.93 2.67
C ALA A 158 0.97 -9.54 4.06
N GLY A 159 0.22 -8.85 4.91
CA GLY A 159 -0.11 -9.34 6.25
C GLY A 159 -1.41 -8.78 6.80
N SER A 160 -1.86 -9.40 7.90
CA SER A 160 -3.03 -9.04 8.71
C SER A 160 -2.85 -9.67 10.08
N GLY A 161 -3.23 -8.96 11.14
CA GLY A 161 -2.99 -9.42 12.50
C GLY A 161 -1.50 -9.67 12.73
N ASP A 162 -1.19 -10.86 13.23
CA ASP A 162 0.17 -11.32 13.49
C ASP A 162 0.76 -12.20 12.37
N VAL A 163 0.06 -12.40 11.25
CA VAL A 163 0.50 -13.27 10.15
C VAL A 163 0.89 -12.45 8.91
N ALA A 164 1.94 -12.89 8.21
CA ALA A 164 2.33 -12.36 6.92
C ALA A 164 2.76 -13.46 5.94
N ILE A 165 2.62 -13.15 4.65
CA ILE A 165 3.19 -13.93 3.54
C ILE A 165 4.26 -13.10 2.82
N VAL A 166 5.32 -13.77 2.39
CA VAL A 166 6.45 -13.14 1.71
C VAL A 166 6.83 -13.96 0.47
N ALA A 167 7.02 -13.28 -0.67
CA ALA A 167 7.65 -13.84 -1.86
C ALA A 167 8.83 -12.95 -2.28
N LYS A 168 9.83 -13.56 -2.92
CA LYS A 168 11.03 -12.90 -3.46
C LYS A 168 11.12 -13.16 -4.95
N ASP A 169 12.04 -12.45 -5.63
CA ASP A 169 12.30 -12.60 -7.06
C ASP A 169 11.02 -12.33 -7.88
N VAL A 170 10.35 -11.23 -7.55
CA VAL A 170 8.98 -10.91 -7.97
C VAL A 170 8.88 -10.03 -9.22
N GLU A 171 9.98 -9.85 -9.95
CA GLU A 171 10.12 -8.90 -11.05
C GLU A 171 9.04 -9.08 -12.13
N ALA A 172 8.63 -10.31 -12.39
CA ALA A 172 7.61 -10.63 -13.40
C ALA A 172 6.20 -10.11 -13.04
N GLY A 173 5.88 -9.93 -11.75
CA GLY A 173 4.55 -9.49 -11.30
C GLY A 173 4.36 -7.97 -11.34
N GLY A 174 5.44 -7.20 -11.22
CA GLY A 174 5.43 -5.74 -11.15
C GLY A 174 4.60 -5.14 -10.00
N SER A 175 4.55 -3.81 -9.95
CA SER A 175 3.93 -3.09 -8.83
C SER A 175 2.41 -3.20 -8.68
N GLN A 176 1.70 -3.77 -9.66
CA GLN A 176 0.23 -3.89 -9.62
C GLN A 176 -0.25 -5.30 -9.23
N PHE A 177 0.65 -6.16 -8.76
CA PHE A 177 0.34 -7.54 -8.37
C PHE A 177 -0.81 -7.64 -7.36
N PHE A 178 -0.70 -6.98 -6.21
CA PHE A 178 -1.73 -6.98 -5.17
C PHE A 178 -3.04 -6.30 -5.57
N ARG A 179 -2.97 -5.38 -6.53
CA ARG A 179 -4.15 -4.71 -7.09
C ARG A 179 -5.00 -5.71 -7.88
N ARG A 180 -4.38 -6.60 -8.65
CA ARG A 180 -5.11 -7.67 -9.36
C ARG A 180 -5.88 -8.59 -8.42
N ILE A 181 -5.25 -8.95 -7.30
CA ILE A 181 -5.86 -9.83 -6.29
C ILE A 181 -7.08 -9.16 -5.66
N ALA A 182 -6.95 -7.91 -5.21
CA ALA A 182 -8.08 -7.17 -4.65
C ALA A 182 -9.24 -7.02 -5.65
N ALA A 183 -8.94 -6.75 -6.92
CA ALA A 183 -9.94 -6.62 -7.98
C ALA A 183 -10.69 -7.94 -8.25
N SER A 184 -9.97 -9.07 -8.28
CA SER A 184 -10.57 -10.39 -8.42
C SER A 184 -11.48 -10.75 -7.23
N LEU A 185 -11.07 -10.42 -6.00
CA LEU A 185 -11.85 -10.73 -4.79
C LEU A 185 -13.15 -9.96 -4.68
N ILE A 186 -13.25 -8.79 -5.33
CA ILE A 186 -14.51 -8.04 -5.41
C ILE A 186 -15.34 -8.38 -6.65
N GLY A 187 -14.97 -9.44 -7.38
CA GLY A 187 -15.69 -9.92 -8.55
C GLY A 187 -15.48 -9.11 -9.82
N ASN A 188 -14.44 -8.25 -9.88
CA ASN A 188 -14.14 -7.43 -11.04
C ASN A 188 -12.64 -7.45 -11.37
N GLY A 189 -12.16 -8.59 -11.87
CA GLY A 189 -10.75 -8.84 -12.16
C GLY A 189 -10.13 -7.95 -13.26
N GLU A 190 -10.91 -7.13 -13.97
CA GLU A 190 -10.42 -6.27 -15.06
C GLU A 190 -10.11 -4.83 -14.63
N VAL A 191 -10.61 -4.38 -13.46
CA VAL A 191 -10.50 -2.96 -13.04
C VAL A 191 -9.32 -2.64 -12.13
N TRP A 192 -8.27 -3.47 -12.15
CA TRP A 192 -7.11 -3.29 -11.27
C TRP A 192 -6.17 -2.15 -11.70
N ASN A 193 -6.11 -1.86 -13.01
CA ASN A 193 -5.13 -0.93 -13.56
C ASN A 193 -5.54 0.52 -13.30
N TYR A 194 -4.87 1.18 -12.36
CA TYR A 194 -5.19 2.57 -11.97
C TYR A 194 -5.07 3.58 -13.11
N ARG A 195 -4.27 3.27 -14.15
CA ARG A 195 -4.08 4.16 -15.30
C ARG A 195 -5.34 4.28 -16.16
N HIS A 196 -6.20 3.26 -16.11
CA HIS A 196 -7.46 3.23 -16.86
C HIS A 196 -8.68 3.41 -15.93
N HIS A 197 -8.53 3.07 -14.65
CA HIS A 197 -9.60 3.09 -13.65
C HIS A 197 -9.16 3.84 -12.39
N PRO A 198 -9.39 5.17 -12.32
CA PRO A 198 -8.96 5.98 -11.18
C PRO A 198 -9.80 5.76 -9.91
N HIS A 199 -11.01 5.19 -10.03
CA HIS A 199 -11.91 4.83 -8.91
C HIS A 199 -12.07 5.96 -7.88
N THR A 200 -12.40 7.15 -8.35
CA THR A 200 -12.46 8.37 -7.51
C THR A 200 -13.50 8.26 -6.39
N GLU A 201 -14.57 7.51 -6.61
CA GLU A 201 -15.60 7.20 -5.62
C GLU A 201 -15.04 6.41 -4.42
N ASN A 202 -14.06 5.52 -4.65
CA ASN A 202 -13.42 4.79 -3.56
C ASN A 202 -12.50 5.70 -2.74
N ILE A 203 -11.93 6.74 -3.37
CA ILE A 203 -11.12 7.74 -2.69
C ILE A 203 -12.02 8.57 -1.75
N GLU A 204 -13.17 9.04 -2.24
CA GLU A 204 -14.14 9.78 -1.43
C GLU A 204 -14.65 8.93 -0.26
N GLY A 205 -15.08 7.69 -0.54
CA GLY A 205 -15.51 6.76 0.51
C GLY A 205 -14.40 6.43 1.53
N THR A 206 -13.13 6.42 1.11
CA THR A 206 -11.99 6.27 2.03
C THR A 206 -11.87 7.47 2.96
N ILE A 207 -12.00 8.69 2.45
CA ILE A 207 -11.92 9.93 3.24
C ILE A 207 -13.06 9.99 4.26
N GLU A 208 -14.28 9.66 3.84
CA GLU A 208 -15.45 9.61 4.74
C GLU A 208 -15.28 8.56 5.83
N MET A 209 -14.87 7.35 5.46
CA MET A 209 -14.59 6.27 6.41
C MET A 209 -13.52 6.67 7.43
N PHE A 210 -12.42 7.27 6.97
CA PHE A 210 -11.32 7.71 7.83
C PHE A 210 -11.81 8.74 8.86
N ARG A 211 -12.54 9.78 8.42
CA ARG A 211 -13.09 10.82 9.31
C ARG A 211 -14.07 10.25 10.33
N HIS A 212 -14.91 9.31 9.91
CA HIS A 212 -15.86 8.68 10.81
C HIS A 212 -15.15 7.89 11.92
N LEU A 213 -14.14 7.10 11.56
CA LEU A 213 -13.34 6.34 12.53
C LEU A 213 -12.57 7.26 13.48
N GLU A 214 -11.97 8.33 12.97
CA GLU A 214 -11.27 9.33 13.80
C GLU A 214 -12.21 10.02 14.79
N SER A 215 -13.48 10.25 14.43
CA SER A 215 -14.47 10.83 15.34
C SER A 215 -15.01 9.86 16.39
N ALA A 216 -14.77 8.55 16.22
CA ALA A 216 -15.30 7.49 17.07
C ALA A 216 -14.29 6.91 18.06
N GLY A 217 -12.99 7.16 17.86
CA GLY A 217 -11.90 6.80 18.78
C GLY A 217 -11.58 7.90 19.78
#